data_AF-A0A522XKN6-F1
#
_entry.id   AF-A0A522XKN6-F1
#
_cell.length_a   1.000
_cell.length_b   1.000
_cell.length_c   1.000
_cell.angle_alpha   90.00
_cell.angle_beta   90.00
_cell.angle_gamma   90.00
#
_symmetry.space_group_name_H-M   'P 1'
#
loop_
_entity.id
_entity.type
_entity.pdbx_description
1 polymer ?
#
loop_
_entity_poly.entity_id
_entity_poly.type
_entity_poly.pdbx_seq_one_letter_code
_entity_poly.pdbx_strand_id
1 'polypeptide(L)' 'MMRFNDVVEAIKGLSIDEKQEISMLLQQYLREESRDNIYKNFQVAQQEEKQGNLKFSNQIDKLKEMIEE' A
#
# COMPACT_ATOMS: atom_id res chain seq x y z
N MET A 1 -10.26 -18.70 -17.51
CA MET A 1 -9.58 -17.74 -16.60
C MET A 1 -8.13 -18.17 -16.51
N MET A 2 -7.19 -17.28 -16.79
CA MET A 2 -5.75 -17.57 -16.67
C MET A 2 -5.41 -17.78 -15.19
N ARG A 3 -4.73 -18.87 -14.84
CA ARG A 3 -4.28 -19.17 -13.48
C ARG A 3 -2.94 -18.49 -13.23
N PHE A 4 -2.61 -18.22 -11.96
CA PHE A 4 -1.31 -17.64 -11.60
C PHE A 4 -0.13 -18.43 -12.17
N ASN A 5 -0.23 -19.77 -12.18
CA ASN A 5 0.80 -20.62 -12.76
C ASN A 5 1.00 -20.37 -14.27
N ASP A 6 -0.07 -20.08 -15.01
CA ASP A 6 0.01 -19.78 -16.45
C ASP A 6 0.77 -18.46 -16.68
N VAL A 7 0.59 -17.47 -15.80
CA VAL A 7 1.33 -16.20 -15.82
C VAL A 7 2.82 -16.43 -15.53
N VAL A 8 3.14 -17.27 -14.54
CA VAL A 8 4.54 -17.59 -14.19
C VAL A 8 5.24 -18.28 -15.36
N GLU A 9 4.59 -19.27 -15.99
CA GLU A 9 5.17 -19.95 -17.16
C GLU A 9 5.33 -18.99 -18.35
N ALA A 10 4.38 -18.09 -18.58
CA ALA A 10 4.51 -17.06 -19.60
C ALA A 10 5.73 -16.15 -19.34
N ILE A 11 5.91 -15.67 -18.10
CA ILE A 11 7.05 -14.83 -17.72
C ILE A 11 8.37 -15.59 -17.90
N LYS A 12 8.42 -16.89 -17.57
CA LYS A 12 9.64 -17.71 -17.74
C LYS A 12 10.10 -17.76 -19.20
N GLY A 13 9.17 -17.84 -20.14
CA GLY A 13 9.44 -17.92 -21.58
C GLY A 13 9.99 -16.64 -22.23
N LEU A 14 9.91 -15.50 -21.54
CA LEU A 14 10.38 -14.21 -22.06
C LEU A 14 11.90 -14.09 -22.12
N SER A 15 12.38 -13.22 -23.01
CA SER A 15 13.77 -12.77 -23.03
C SER A 15 14.16 -12.00 -21.76
N ILE A 16 15.46 -11.76 -21.58
CA ILE A 16 15.95 -11.00 -20.42
C ILE A 16 15.41 -9.57 -20.44
N ASP A 17 15.40 -8.92 -21.59
CA ASP A 17 14.97 -7.53 -21.74
C ASP A 17 13.48 -7.37 -21.43
N GLU A 18 12.64 -8.28 -21.95
CA GLU A 18 11.20 -8.30 -21.66
C GLU A 18 10.92 -8.53 -20.16
N LYS A 19 11.69 -9.42 -19.51
CA LYS A 19 11.58 -9.63 -18.05
C LYS A 19 11.94 -8.38 -17.26
N GLN A 20 12.97 -7.64 -17.70
CA GLN A 20 13.37 -6.39 -17.07
C GLN A 20 12.30 -5.31 -17.24
N GLU A 21 11.75 -5.16 -18.45
CA GLU A 21 10.69 -4.19 -18.73
C GLU A 21 9.43 -4.50 -17.90
N ILE A 22 8.98 -5.75 -17.88
CA ILE A 22 7.83 -6.18 -17.08
C ILE A 22 8.08 -5.93 -15.59
N SER A 23 9.29 -6.20 -15.09
CA SER A 23 9.65 -5.90 -13.70
C SER A 23 9.52 -4.41 -13.40
N MET A 24 10.03 -3.54 -14.28
CA MET A 24 9.90 -2.09 -14.11
C MET A 24 8.44 -1.62 -14.11
N LEU A 25 7.61 -2.15 -15.02
CA LEU A 25 6.18 -1.84 -15.09
C LEU A 25 5.43 -2.31 -13.84
N LEU A 26 5.66 -3.55 -13.38
CA LEU A 26 5.07 -4.07 -12.16
C LEU A 26 5.42 -3.22 -10.94
N GLN A 27 6.68 -2.79 -10.83
CA GLN A 27 7.10 -1.88 -9.76
C GLN A 27 6.38 -0.53 -9.84
N GLN A 28 6.10 -0.01 -11.04
CA GLN A 28 5.29 1.21 -11.18
C GLN A 28 3.86 1.01 -10.71
N TYR A 29 3.21 -0.10 -11.11
CA TYR A 29 1.83 -0.37 -10.70
C TYR A 29 1.69 -0.54 -9.19
N LEU A 30 2.60 -1.29 -8.55
CA LEU A 30 2.62 -1.44 -7.10
C LEU A 30 2.79 -0.09 -6.38
N ARG A 31 3.59 0.83 -6.94
CA ARG A 31 3.71 2.19 -6.40
C ARG A 31 2.41 2.99 -6.52
N GLU A 32 1.70 2.89 -7.64
CA GLU A 32 0.39 3.55 -7.79
C GLU A 32 -0.64 2.99 -6.81
N GLU A 33 -0.74 1.66 -6.68
CA GLU A 33 -1.66 1.02 -5.72
C GLU A 33 -1.36 1.45 -4.27
N SER A 34 -0.07 1.54 -3.93
CA SER A 34 0.35 2.06 -2.62
C SER A 34 -0.06 3.53 -2.42
N ARG A 35 0.11 4.38 -3.44
CA ARG A 35 -0.33 5.79 -3.38
C ARG A 35 -1.83 5.91 -3.19
N ASP A 36 -2.63 5.10 -3.90
CA ASP A 36 -4.08 5.11 -3.75
C ASP A 36 -4.51 4.71 -2.35
N ASN A 37 -3.83 3.71 -1.75
CA ASN A 37 -4.10 3.30 -0.37
C ASN A 37 -3.73 4.39 0.65
N ILE A 38 -2.60 5.08 0.46
CA ILE A 38 -2.22 6.23 1.29
C ILE A 38 -3.27 7.34 1.18
N TYR A 39 -3.73 7.64 -0.04
CA TYR A 39 -4.73 8.67 -0.26
C TYR A 39 -6.07 8.34 0.39
N LYS A 40 -6.53 7.09 0.27
CA LYS A 40 -7.74 6.62 0.97
C LYS A 40 -7.61 6.76 2.48
N ASN A 41 -6.50 6.29 3.06
CA ASN A 41 -6.25 6.41 4.50
C ASN A 41 -6.21 7.87 4.95
N PHE A 42 -5.61 8.75 4.15
CA PHE A 42 -5.59 10.19 4.43
C PHE A 42 -7.00 10.80 4.41
N GLN A 43 -7.85 10.42 3.45
CA GLN A 43 -9.24 10.88 3.42
C GLN A 43 -10.03 10.41 4.64
N VAL A 44 -9.83 9.16 5.09
CA VAL A 44 -10.45 8.64 6.31
C VAL A 44 -9.96 9.43 7.53
N ALA A 45 -8.65 9.61 7.69
CA ALA A 45 -8.06 10.35 8.81
C ALA A 45 -8.59 11.80 8.87
N GLN A 46 -8.74 12.49 7.73
CA GLN A 46 -9.34 13.83 7.70
C GLN A 46 -10.80 13.83 8.18
N GLN A 47 -11.57 12.80 7.87
CA GLN A 47 -12.95 12.71 8.36
C GLN A 47 -12.99 12.47 9.87
N GLU A 48 -12.13 11.59 10.39
CA GLU A 48 -12.00 11.33 11.82
C GLU A 48 -11.52 12.56 12.60
N GLU A 49 -10.60 13.34 12.03
CA GLU A 49 -10.16 14.62 12.59
C GLU A 49 -11.33 15.61 12.68
N LYS A 50 -12.09 15.79 11.58
CA LYS A 50 -13.26 16.68 11.55
C LYS A 50 -14.36 16.26 12.54
N GLN A 51 -14.48 14.96 12.80
CA GLN A 51 -15.43 14.42 13.78
C GLN A 51 -14.91 14.50 15.22
N GLY A 52 -13.63 14.87 15.44
CA GLY A 52 -13.00 14.92 16.76
C GLY A 52 -12.63 13.55 17.32
N ASN A 53 -12.59 12.51 16.48
CA ASN A 53 -12.27 11.14 16.88
C ASN A 53 -10.76 10.94 17.06
N LEU A 54 -9.94 11.71 16.34
CA LEU A 54 -8.49 11.64 16.46
C LEU A 54 -8.00 12.36 17.72
N LYS A 55 -7.37 11.61 18.62
CA LYS A 55 -6.67 12.15 19.79
C LYS A 55 -5.18 12.12 19.53
N PHE A 56 -4.51 13.25 19.73
CA PHE A 56 -3.05 13.38 19.59
C PHE A 56 -2.43 13.72 20.93
N SER A 57 -1.24 13.18 21.18
CA SER A 57 -0.42 13.52 22.33
C SER A 57 1.04 13.61 21.90
N ASN A 58 1.77 14.57 22.46
CA ASN A 58 3.23 14.66 22.35
C ASN A 58 3.95 14.11 23.60
N GLN A 59 3.20 13.55 24.56
CA GLN A 59 3.74 12.94 25.78
C GLN A 59 3.71 11.41 25.64
N ILE A 60 4.89 10.78 25.77
CA ILE A 60 5.06 9.34 25.56
C ILE A 60 4.24 8.50 26.55
N ASP A 61 4.09 8.95 27.80
CA ASP A 61 3.33 8.21 28.81
C ASP A 61 1.85 8.16 28.46
N LYS A 62 1.28 9.29 28.01
CA LYS A 62 -0.10 9.35 27.50
C LYS A 62 -0.30 8.52 26.24
N LEU A 63 0.69 8.48 25.35
CA LEU A 63 0.62 7.65 24.15
C LEU A 63 0.59 6.15 24.49
N LYS A 64 1.31 5.72 25.53
CA LYS A 64 1.27 4.33 26.01
C LYS A 64 -0.10 3.97 26.58
N GLU A 65 -0.67 4.84 27.42
CA GLU A 65 -2.04 4.64 27.96
C GLU A 65 -3.07 4.47 26.84
N MET A 66 -2.98 5.28 25.78
CA MET A 66 -3.89 5.21 24.63
C MET A 66 -3.76 3.94 23.77
N ILE A 67 -2.65 3.20 23.86
CA ILE A 67 -2.44 1.92 23.15
C ILE A 67 -2.95 0.72 23.97
N GLU A 68 -3.02 0.88 25.30
CA GLU A 68 -3.48 -0.16 26.23
C GLU A 68 -5.00 -0.16 26.46
N GLU A 69 -5.73 0.87 26.00
CA GLU A 69 -7.20 0.94 25.89
C GLU A 69 -7.75 0.11 24.72
#